data_AF-A0A7K2CQ71-F1
#
_entry.id   AF-A0A7K2CQ71-F1
#
_cell.length_a   1.000
_cell.length_b   1.000
_cell.length_c   1.000
_cell.angle_alpha   90.00
_cell.angle_beta   90.00
_cell.angle_gamma   90.00
#
_symmetry.space_group_name_H-M   'P 1'
#
loop_
_entity.id
_entity.type
_entity.pdbx_description
1 polymer ?
#
loop_
_entity_poly.entity_id
_entity_poly.type
_entity_poly.pdbx_seq_one_letter_code
_entity_poly.pdbx_strand_id
1 'polypeptide(L)'
;MWISAEGSSSTAPLRWVETASGSDRFELFHRLESAGGGHILRRHYSGPDEPIQLVATTNGISWAELGVPRGIQLADLASSAAASVDLSGDRWVVYGRDVYSETPGPFQVARSPQQDWAADRVWFSDDRGESWVEMDVELPLRAEPLPPFVTEESEVVEAVASGSQVVVVVQFRTELDLEALVVDRGLQPEGTTLMNWSMTDDGVALEFTSRRSPGHTRKERFASFGALGLCAEQQELLSRGDQSVIRVYSSSGPVAEQQAEHHQRVWNVTGAGAKEGFVLGVQGRRDALLCSQDGQDWTTEPLGEVAQWADGRDGRLWAASPVAGGMGIDCISCGGGRTPAALLDGFVGLTSFSSGPAGLAAAALPADNADRPSSDVSVSAGEFWLCWSADGSEWGWQRAAEAFGIDLHTVFDLELAVGGDFILARVWAMGMSRAVPARRGAGNRLRKGFGGAFSRLPEPRCFLARVP
;
A
#
# COMPACT_ATOMS: atom_id res chain seq x y z
N MET A 1 9.23 -42.81 -3.15
CA MET A 1 7.87 -43.35 -3.34
C MET A 1 6.95 -42.14 -3.38
N TRP A 2 6.64 -41.67 -4.59
CA TRP A 2 5.80 -40.49 -4.80
C TRP A 2 4.35 -40.97 -4.72
N ILE A 3 3.60 -40.46 -3.74
CA ILE A 3 2.15 -40.62 -3.72
C ILE A 3 1.64 -39.63 -4.75
N SER A 4 1.19 -40.14 -5.90
CA SER A 4 0.40 -39.38 -6.86
C SER A 4 -0.89 -38.97 -6.15
N ALA A 5 -1.06 -37.70 -5.83
CA ALA A 5 -2.34 -37.17 -5.35
C ALA A 5 -3.35 -37.31 -6.50
N GLU A 6 -4.32 -38.19 -6.33
CA GLU A 6 -5.45 -38.32 -7.24
C GLU A 6 -6.31 -37.04 -7.15
N GLY A 7 -6.25 -36.23 -8.22
CA GLY A 7 -7.31 -35.32 -8.67
C GLY A 7 -8.05 -34.51 -7.60
N SER A 8 -7.35 -33.67 -6.83
CA SER A 8 -8.02 -32.54 -6.16
C SER A 8 -8.42 -31.53 -7.25
N SER A 9 -9.73 -31.38 -7.47
CA SER A 9 -10.26 -30.32 -8.32
C SER A 9 -9.96 -28.98 -7.66
N SER A 10 -9.07 -28.18 -8.24
CA SER A 10 -8.69 -26.82 -7.81
C SER A 10 -9.90 -25.85 -7.77
N THR A 11 -11.06 -26.28 -8.25
CA THR A 11 -12.30 -25.52 -8.37
C THR A 11 -13.31 -25.73 -7.23
N ALA A 12 -13.03 -26.62 -6.27
CA ALA A 12 -13.97 -26.86 -5.17
C ALA A 12 -14.08 -25.63 -4.24
N PRO A 13 -15.29 -25.25 -3.80
CA PRO A 13 -15.46 -24.15 -2.84
C PRO A 13 -14.67 -24.41 -1.55
N LEU A 14 -13.98 -23.37 -1.07
CA LEU A 14 -13.20 -23.45 0.16
C LEU A 14 -14.10 -23.56 1.38
N ARG A 15 -13.64 -24.32 2.38
CA ARG A 15 -14.30 -24.39 3.69
C ARG A 15 -13.66 -23.40 4.63
N TRP A 16 -14.41 -22.36 4.97
CA TRP A 16 -13.99 -21.33 5.91
C TRP A 16 -14.39 -21.68 7.34
N VAL A 17 -13.47 -21.43 8.26
CA VAL A 17 -13.69 -21.54 9.70
C VAL A 17 -13.36 -20.20 10.31
N GLU A 18 -14.31 -19.65 11.07
CA GLU A 18 -14.04 -18.45 11.85
C GLU A 18 -13.00 -18.76 12.92
N THR A 19 -11.95 -17.95 12.97
CA THR A 19 -10.89 -18.06 13.97
C THR A 19 -10.99 -16.88 14.91
N ALA A 20 -10.77 -17.11 16.20
CA ALA A 20 -10.44 -16.01 17.10
C ALA A 20 -9.26 -15.24 16.48
N SER A 21 -9.34 -13.92 16.47
CA SER A 21 -8.32 -13.04 15.88
C SER A 21 -6.95 -13.19 16.54
N GLY A 22 -6.80 -14.01 17.58
CA GLY A 22 -5.54 -14.33 18.21
C GLY A 22 -5.13 -13.18 19.11
N SER A 23 -5.45 -13.33 20.40
CA SER A 23 -5.17 -12.45 21.54
C SER A 23 -5.91 -11.11 21.63
N ASP A 24 -6.57 -10.93 22.78
CA ASP A 24 -7.23 -9.72 23.30
C ASP A 24 -6.32 -8.46 23.30
N ARG A 25 -5.03 -8.61 23.01
CA ARG A 25 -4.06 -7.50 22.97
C ARG A 25 -3.99 -6.77 21.64
N PHE A 26 -4.58 -7.31 20.57
CA PHE A 26 -4.33 -6.83 19.21
C PHE A 26 -5.58 -6.32 18.47
N GLU A 27 -6.64 -5.95 19.19
CA GLU A 27 -7.99 -5.62 18.65
C GLU A 27 -8.02 -4.56 17.54
N LEU A 28 -7.02 -3.67 17.48
CA LEU A 28 -6.86 -2.66 16.41
C LEU A 28 -5.96 -3.21 15.31
N PHE A 29 -6.54 -4.10 14.49
CA PHE A 29 -5.90 -4.60 13.27
C PHE A 29 -6.28 -3.75 12.08
N HIS A 30 -5.36 -3.60 11.13
CA HIS A 30 -5.56 -2.72 9.98
C HIS A 30 -5.40 -3.35 8.61
N ARG A 31 -4.49 -4.31 8.43
CA ARG A 31 -4.27 -4.95 7.12
C ARG A 31 -3.76 -6.40 7.25
N LEU A 32 -4.25 -7.30 6.39
CA LEU A 32 -3.66 -8.61 6.12
C LEU A 32 -2.77 -8.56 4.87
N GLU A 33 -1.58 -9.12 4.94
CA GLU A 33 -0.62 -9.13 3.81
C GLU A 33 0.08 -10.49 3.69
N SER A 34 0.19 -11.00 2.47
CA SER A 34 1.06 -12.14 2.16
C SER A 34 2.50 -11.67 2.06
N ALA A 35 3.40 -12.31 2.81
CA ALA A 35 4.78 -11.85 2.91
C ALA A 35 5.81 -12.84 2.36
N GLY A 36 5.40 -13.95 1.74
CA GLY A 36 6.34 -14.95 1.22
C GLY A 36 6.72 -16.02 2.25
N GLY A 37 7.34 -17.09 1.77
CA GLY A 37 7.69 -18.26 2.60
C GLY A 37 6.49 -18.94 3.29
N GLY A 38 5.26 -18.63 2.86
CA GLY A 38 4.01 -19.10 3.46
C GLY A 38 3.53 -18.29 4.66
N HIS A 39 4.16 -17.15 4.95
CA HIS A 39 3.78 -16.24 6.03
C HIS A 39 2.65 -15.30 5.61
N ILE A 40 1.74 -15.05 6.53
CA ILE A 40 0.82 -13.91 6.48
C ILE A 40 1.18 -12.97 7.62
N LEU A 41 1.30 -11.69 7.31
CA LEU A 41 1.57 -10.62 8.25
C LEU A 41 0.29 -9.89 8.67
N ARG A 42 0.36 -9.38 9.89
CA ARG A 42 -0.54 -8.36 10.42
C ARG A 42 0.29 -7.25 11.03
N ARG A 43 -0.17 -6.02 10.80
CA ARG A 43 0.35 -4.82 11.45
C ARG A 43 -0.51 -4.53 12.67
N HIS A 44 0.13 -4.38 13.82
CA HIS A 44 -0.51 -3.98 15.06
C HIS A 44 -0.06 -2.58 15.46
N TYR A 45 -1.05 -1.70 15.57
CA TYR A 45 -0.85 -0.34 16.03
C TYR A 45 -1.27 -0.23 17.49
N SER A 46 -0.31 0.03 18.37
CA SER A 46 -0.54 0.13 19.81
C SER A 46 -0.70 1.59 20.29
N GLY A 47 -0.49 2.56 19.41
CA GLY A 47 -0.63 4.00 19.70
C GLY A 47 0.40 4.84 18.94
N PRO A 48 0.27 6.18 18.96
CA PRO A 48 1.16 7.07 18.21
C PRO A 48 2.60 7.05 18.72
N ASP A 49 2.79 6.69 19.99
CA ASP A 49 4.09 6.66 20.67
C ASP A 49 4.74 5.26 20.66
N GLU A 50 4.05 4.26 20.09
CA GLU A 50 4.55 2.88 20.03
C GLU A 50 4.84 2.49 18.57
N PRO A 51 5.99 1.84 18.30
CA PRO A 51 6.28 1.35 16.95
C PRO A 51 5.25 0.30 16.56
N ILE A 52 4.90 0.27 15.27
CA ILE A 52 4.03 -0.78 14.74
C ILE A 52 4.72 -2.13 14.94
N GLN A 53 4.03 -3.04 15.64
CA GLN A 53 4.47 -4.41 15.77
C GLN A 53 4.00 -5.20 14.55
N LEU A 54 4.92 -5.97 13.97
CA LEU A 54 4.55 -6.97 12.98
C LEU A 54 4.34 -8.30 13.69
N VAL A 55 3.22 -8.93 13.42
CA VAL A 55 2.98 -10.32 13.83
C VAL A 55 2.77 -11.17 12.59
N ALA A 56 3.41 -12.33 12.57
CA ALA A 56 3.36 -13.28 11.47
C ALA A 56 2.65 -14.56 11.89
N THR A 57 2.00 -15.22 10.94
CA THR A 57 1.53 -16.59 11.08
C THR A 57 1.94 -17.43 9.89
N THR A 58 2.25 -18.69 10.13
CA THR A 58 2.50 -19.71 9.11
C THR A 58 1.39 -20.75 9.03
N ASN A 59 0.34 -20.62 9.86
CA ASN A 59 -0.75 -21.60 9.95
C ASN A 59 -2.15 -20.98 10.11
N GLY A 60 -2.24 -19.65 10.17
CA GLY A 60 -3.48 -18.91 10.31
C GLY A 60 -4.08 -18.88 11.72
N ILE A 61 -3.45 -19.54 12.69
CA ILE A 61 -4.00 -19.75 14.04
C ILE A 61 -3.05 -19.16 15.09
N SER A 62 -1.78 -19.52 15.01
CA SER A 62 -0.73 -19.08 15.92
C SER A 62 -0.02 -17.88 15.32
N TRP A 63 0.08 -16.81 16.11
CA TRP A 63 0.72 -15.56 15.72
C TRP A 63 1.95 -15.34 16.60
N ALA A 64 3.05 -14.93 15.99
CA ALA A 64 4.28 -14.58 16.68
C ALA A 64 4.73 -13.20 16.22
N GLU A 65 5.28 -12.41 17.15
CA GLU A 65 5.92 -11.15 16.79
C GLU A 65 7.12 -11.42 15.88
N LEU A 66 7.18 -10.71 14.77
CA LEU A 66 8.33 -10.66 13.88
C LEU A 66 9.29 -9.64 14.48
N GLY A 67 10.46 -10.10 14.94
CA GLY A 67 11.46 -9.25 15.58
C GLY A 67 12.12 -8.28 14.61
N VAL A 68 11.42 -7.24 14.19
CA VAL A 68 11.96 -6.19 13.32
C VAL A 68 12.97 -5.29 14.07
N PRO A 69 13.93 -4.67 13.37
CA PRO A 69 14.84 -3.71 13.98
C PRO A 69 14.09 -2.61 14.75
N ARG A 70 14.66 -2.18 15.88
CA ARG A 70 14.13 -1.02 16.59
C ARG A 70 14.37 0.24 15.77
N GLY A 71 13.40 1.14 15.77
CA GLY A 71 13.53 2.45 15.13
C GLY A 71 12.73 2.60 13.83
N ILE A 72 12.28 1.49 13.26
CA ILE A 72 11.42 1.50 12.07
C ILE A 72 9.99 1.82 12.51
N GLN A 73 9.45 2.93 12.06
CA GLN A 73 8.01 3.03 11.93
C GLN A 73 7.64 2.49 10.56
N LEU A 74 7.10 1.28 10.57
CA LEU A 74 6.25 0.84 9.50
C LEU A 74 5.06 1.79 9.51
N ALA A 75 4.74 2.37 8.37
CA ALA A 75 3.79 3.47 8.20
C ALA A 75 2.54 3.37 9.08
N ASP A 76 2.19 4.47 9.75
CA ASP A 76 0.93 4.59 10.48
C ASP A 76 -0.30 4.54 9.54
N LEU A 77 -1.49 4.53 10.13
CA LEU A 77 -2.76 4.40 9.41
C LEU A 77 -3.12 5.54 8.46
N ALA A 78 -2.55 6.71 8.68
CA ALA A 78 -2.75 7.90 7.85
C ALA A 78 -1.61 8.10 6.85
N SER A 79 -0.49 7.41 7.06
CA SER A 79 0.70 7.50 6.25
C SER A 79 0.58 6.61 5.02
N SER A 80 0.73 7.23 3.85
CA SER A 80 0.92 6.54 2.59
C SER A 80 2.27 5.83 2.49
N ALA A 81 3.11 5.87 3.54
CA ALA A 81 4.44 5.30 3.49
C ALA A 81 4.34 3.79 3.22
N ALA A 82 5.05 3.36 2.18
CA ALA A 82 4.92 2.03 1.63
C ALA A 82 5.75 1.02 2.43
N ALA A 83 5.75 1.06 3.77
CA ALA A 83 6.52 0.08 4.54
C ALA A 83 6.10 -1.34 4.12
N SER A 84 7.06 -2.17 3.68
CA SER A 84 6.80 -3.51 3.16
C SER A 84 7.81 -4.50 3.71
N VAL A 85 7.42 -5.77 3.70
CA VAL A 85 8.21 -6.88 4.20
C VAL A 85 8.19 -8.00 3.17
N ASP A 86 9.38 -8.40 2.74
CA ASP A 86 9.60 -9.59 1.96
C ASP A 86 10.23 -10.68 2.84
N LEU A 87 9.46 -11.73 3.12
CA LEU A 87 9.88 -12.94 3.80
C LEU A 87 10.06 -14.12 2.83
N SER A 88 10.21 -13.84 1.53
CA SER A 88 10.47 -14.87 0.52
C SER A 88 11.91 -15.38 0.57
N GLY A 89 12.09 -16.65 0.21
CA GLY A 89 13.42 -17.26 0.09
C GLY A 89 14.22 -17.37 1.38
N ASP A 90 15.55 -17.35 1.23
CA ASP A 90 16.52 -17.50 2.33
C ASP A 90 16.93 -16.16 2.95
N ARG A 91 16.64 -15.04 2.28
CA ARG A 91 16.96 -13.69 2.75
C ARG A 91 15.68 -12.88 2.86
N TRP A 92 15.43 -12.33 4.04
CA TRP A 92 14.29 -11.45 4.29
C TRP A 92 14.71 -9.99 4.12
N VAL A 93 13.81 -9.12 3.67
CA VAL A 93 14.02 -7.67 3.63
C VAL A 93 12.82 -6.93 4.21
N VAL A 94 13.09 -5.86 4.93
CA VAL A 94 12.10 -4.91 5.46
C VAL A 94 12.57 -3.50 5.20
N TYR A 95 11.64 -2.59 4.93
CA TYR A 95 11.94 -1.16 4.90
C TYR A 95 10.81 -0.32 5.49
N GLY A 96 11.15 0.89 5.91
CA GLY A 96 10.22 1.87 6.45
C GLY A 96 10.94 3.13 6.93
N ARG A 97 10.17 4.08 7.47
CA ARG A 97 10.67 5.38 7.92
C ARG A 97 11.27 5.31 9.32
N ASP A 98 12.37 6.02 9.54
CA ASP A 98 12.94 6.20 10.88
C ASP A 98 12.17 7.24 11.71
N VAL A 99 11.60 6.86 12.85
CA VAL A 99 10.82 7.80 13.68
C VAL A 99 11.58 8.33 14.89
N TYR A 100 12.79 7.84 15.13
CA TYR A 100 13.61 8.32 16.24
C TYR A 100 14.48 9.52 15.84
N SER A 101 13.85 10.61 15.40
CA SER A 101 14.48 11.95 15.42
C SER A 101 13.84 12.91 16.41
N GLU A 102 12.87 12.45 17.22
CA GLU A 102 12.26 13.28 18.25
C GLU A 102 13.05 13.29 19.56
N THR A 103 14.05 14.16 19.65
CA THR A 103 14.20 14.90 20.91
C THR A 103 13.24 16.09 20.83
N PRO A 104 12.12 16.12 21.58
CA PRO A 104 11.23 17.27 21.57
C PRO A 104 11.91 18.40 22.36
N GLY A 105 12.67 19.23 21.65
CA GLY A 105 13.14 20.50 22.20
C GLY A 105 11.95 21.47 22.37
N PRO A 106 11.96 22.36 23.39
CA PRO A 106 10.85 23.28 23.69
C PRO A 106 10.63 24.40 22.66
N PHE A 107 11.25 24.29 21.49
CA PHE A 107 11.18 25.24 20.39
C PHE A 107 11.01 24.48 19.08
N GLN A 108 9.76 24.17 18.71
CA GLN A 108 9.37 23.91 17.32
C GLN A 108 9.46 25.23 16.51
N VAL A 109 10.66 25.81 16.46
CA VAL A 109 11.00 26.81 15.45
C VAL A 109 11.03 26.05 14.14
N ALA A 110 10.27 26.54 13.15
CA ALA A 110 10.19 26.05 11.78
C ALA A 110 11.46 25.28 11.40
N ARG A 111 11.35 23.94 11.38
CA ARG A 111 12.42 23.07 10.88
C ARG A 111 12.77 23.59 9.49
N SER A 112 14.06 23.73 9.19
CA SER A 112 14.47 24.03 7.84
C SER A 112 13.90 22.93 6.93
N PRO A 113 13.19 23.24 5.84
CA PRO A 113 12.60 22.25 4.93
C PRO A 113 13.61 21.28 4.31
N GLN A 114 14.92 21.45 4.57
CA GLN A 114 16.01 20.73 3.94
C GLN A 114 16.70 19.70 4.84
N GLN A 115 16.32 19.56 6.13
CA GLN A 115 17.01 18.65 7.05
C GLN A 115 16.02 17.92 7.99
N ASP A 116 16.07 16.60 7.93
CA ASP A 116 15.45 15.61 8.83
C ASP A 116 13.97 15.28 8.58
N TRP A 117 13.60 15.04 7.33
CA TRP A 117 12.60 14.01 7.09
C TRP A 117 13.23 12.66 7.42
N ALA A 118 12.53 11.85 8.20
CA ALA A 118 12.85 10.46 8.47
C ALA A 118 13.32 9.77 7.20
N ALA A 119 14.62 9.45 7.10
CA ALA A 119 15.12 8.70 5.97
C ALA A 119 14.44 7.32 5.98
N ASP A 120 13.96 6.89 4.82
CA ASP A 120 13.61 5.48 4.66
C ASP A 120 14.88 4.65 4.81
N ARG A 121 14.75 3.58 5.56
CA ARG A 121 15.84 2.67 5.88
C ARG A 121 15.45 1.28 5.44
N VAL A 122 16.43 0.49 5.03
CA VAL A 122 16.26 -0.87 4.53
C VAL A 122 17.11 -1.80 5.37
N TRP A 123 16.56 -2.95 5.74
CA TRP A 123 17.28 -4.00 6.45
C TRP A 123 17.04 -5.33 5.79
N PHE A 124 18.05 -6.19 5.83
CA PHE A 124 17.92 -7.58 5.43
C PHE A 124 18.36 -8.53 6.53
N SER A 125 17.89 -9.77 6.44
CA SER A 125 18.22 -10.85 7.35
C SER A 125 18.54 -12.11 6.56
N ASP A 126 19.69 -12.72 6.86
CA ASP A 126 20.13 -14.01 6.29
C ASP A 126 19.74 -15.22 7.14
N ASP A 127 19.10 -14.99 8.29
CA ASP A 127 18.74 -16.00 9.29
C ASP A 127 17.25 -15.94 9.65
N ARG A 128 16.42 -15.49 8.70
CA ARG A 128 14.95 -15.45 8.83
C ARG A 128 14.49 -14.65 10.05
N GLY A 129 15.04 -13.45 10.19
CA GLY A 129 14.66 -12.45 11.16
C GLY A 129 15.24 -12.64 12.56
N GLU A 130 16.18 -13.57 12.77
CA GLU A 130 16.89 -13.70 14.05
C GLU A 130 17.85 -12.51 14.26
N SER A 131 18.49 -12.05 13.19
CA SER A 131 19.31 -10.85 13.15
C SER A 131 19.05 -10.04 11.87
N TRP A 132 19.31 -8.73 11.95
CA TRP A 132 19.09 -7.80 10.85
C TRP A 132 20.33 -6.94 10.62
N VAL A 133 20.65 -6.74 9.36
CA VAL A 133 21.72 -5.87 8.88
C VAL A 133 21.07 -4.71 8.13
N GLU A 134 21.38 -3.50 8.55
CA GLU A 134 20.97 -2.30 7.83
C GLU A 134 21.74 -2.20 6.52
N MET A 135 21.02 -1.87 5.45
CA MET A 135 21.55 -1.61 4.14
C MET A 135 21.66 -0.09 3.93
N ASP A 136 22.88 0.37 3.71
CA ASP A 136 23.17 1.72 3.26
C ASP A 136 22.83 1.82 1.77
N VAL A 137 21.84 2.64 1.43
CA VAL A 137 21.47 2.92 0.05
C VAL A 137 22.15 4.23 -0.33
N GLU A 138 23.21 4.14 -1.14
CA GLU A 138 24.00 5.31 -1.52
C GLU A 138 23.17 6.26 -2.41
N LEU A 139 22.43 7.17 -1.78
CA LEU A 139 21.68 8.18 -2.50
C LEU A 139 22.68 9.14 -3.17
N PRO A 140 22.63 9.32 -4.50
CA PRO A 140 23.60 10.14 -5.19
C PRO A 140 23.54 11.58 -4.67
N LEU A 141 24.67 12.07 -4.18
CA LEU A 141 24.82 13.50 -3.87
C LEU A 141 24.68 14.28 -5.17
N ARG A 142 23.69 15.17 -5.25
CA ARG A 142 23.57 16.08 -6.40
C ARG A 142 24.85 16.90 -6.55
N ALA A 143 25.40 16.91 -7.76
CA ALA A 143 26.59 17.70 -8.09
C ALA A 143 26.32 19.22 -8.09
N GLU A 144 25.07 19.61 -8.39
CA GLU A 144 24.63 21.00 -8.42
C GLU A 144 23.54 21.25 -7.37
N PRO A 145 23.55 22.42 -6.69
CA PRO A 145 22.51 22.77 -5.74
C PRO A 145 21.17 22.96 -6.46
N LEU A 146 20.09 22.53 -5.82
CA LEU A 146 18.73 22.80 -6.27
C LEU A 146 18.47 24.32 -6.39
N PRO A 147 17.65 24.76 -7.36
CA PRO A 147 17.17 26.13 -7.37
C PRO A 147 16.50 26.50 -6.03
N PRO A 148 16.49 27.78 -5.62
CA PRO A 148 15.79 28.20 -4.40
C PRO A 148 14.34 27.70 -4.37
N PHE A 149 13.82 27.32 -3.19
CA PHE A 149 12.46 26.81 -3.02
C PHE A 149 12.14 25.51 -3.79
N VAL A 150 13.13 24.84 -4.37
CA VAL A 150 12.96 23.49 -4.90
C VAL A 150 13.47 22.50 -3.86
N THR A 151 12.65 21.51 -3.55
CA THR A 151 12.98 20.40 -2.65
C THR A 151 13.11 19.13 -3.46
N GLU A 152 13.95 18.22 -2.98
CA GLU A 152 14.00 16.84 -3.46
C GLU A 152 13.73 15.92 -2.27
N GLU A 153 12.71 15.10 -2.42
CA GLU A 153 12.36 14.05 -1.48
C GLU A 153 12.74 12.69 -2.08
N SER A 154 13.16 11.77 -1.24
CA SER A 154 13.38 10.37 -1.61
C SER A 154 12.58 9.46 -0.71
N GLU A 155 11.91 8.47 -1.30
CA GLU A 155 11.15 7.45 -0.58
C GLU A 155 11.50 6.06 -1.11
N VAL A 156 11.74 5.09 -0.23
CA VAL A 156 11.83 3.68 -0.63
C VAL A 156 10.41 3.20 -0.90
N VAL A 157 10.16 2.78 -2.15
CA VAL A 157 8.82 2.38 -2.61
C VAL A 157 8.67 0.87 -2.78
N GLU A 158 9.77 0.12 -2.85
CA GLU A 158 9.77 -1.35 -2.86
C GLU A 158 11.15 -1.88 -2.44
N ALA A 159 11.18 -3.05 -1.81
CA ALA A 159 12.38 -3.84 -1.62
C ALA A 159 12.06 -5.33 -1.69
N VAL A 160 12.83 -6.06 -2.50
CA VAL A 160 12.65 -7.49 -2.75
C VAL A 160 13.97 -8.22 -2.61
N ALA A 161 13.91 -9.48 -2.18
CA ALA A 161 15.09 -10.33 -2.07
C ALA A 161 14.98 -11.57 -2.97
N SER A 162 16.12 -12.02 -3.49
CA SER A 162 16.23 -13.33 -4.13
C SER A 162 17.64 -13.89 -3.93
N GLY A 163 17.72 -15.10 -3.38
CA GLY A 163 19.00 -15.70 -3.00
C GLY A 163 19.77 -14.77 -2.06
N SER A 164 20.99 -14.39 -2.46
CA SER A 164 21.82 -13.46 -1.71
C SER A 164 21.72 -12.02 -2.21
N GLN A 165 20.78 -11.67 -3.09
CA GLN A 165 20.64 -10.31 -3.65
C GLN A 165 19.40 -9.64 -3.07
N VAL A 166 19.52 -8.34 -2.78
CA VAL A 166 18.41 -7.45 -2.43
C VAL A 166 18.36 -6.36 -3.48
N VAL A 167 17.16 -6.09 -3.98
CA VAL A 167 16.86 -4.97 -4.86
C VAL A 167 16.00 -3.97 -4.10
N VAL A 168 16.39 -2.69 -4.13
CA VAL A 168 15.68 -1.58 -3.50
C VAL A 168 15.29 -0.57 -4.57
N VAL A 169 14.04 -0.13 -4.56
CA VAL A 169 13.55 0.91 -5.46
C VAL A 169 13.30 2.18 -4.67
N VAL A 170 14.00 3.25 -5.03
CA VAL A 170 13.84 4.57 -4.41
C VAL A 170 13.21 5.52 -5.42
N GLN A 171 12.08 6.11 -5.04
CA GLN A 171 11.46 7.19 -5.77
C GLN A 171 12.05 8.52 -5.29
N PHE A 172 12.58 9.31 -6.23
CA PHE A 172 12.93 10.70 -6.03
C PHE A 172 11.79 11.56 -6.57
N ARG A 173 11.40 12.59 -5.80
CA ARG A 173 10.43 13.61 -6.20
C ARG A 173 11.07 14.97 -6.03
N THR A 174 11.21 15.68 -7.13
CA THR A 174 11.62 17.08 -7.13
C THR A 174 10.38 17.94 -7.29
N GLU A 175 10.13 18.82 -6.33
CA GLU A 175 8.97 19.70 -6.31
C GLU A 175 9.32 21.13 -5.93
N LEU A 176 8.45 22.06 -6.28
CA LEU A 176 8.55 23.45 -5.86
C LEU A 176 7.79 23.59 -4.53
N ASP A 177 8.48 23.99 -3.47
CA ASP A 177 7.87 24.42 -2.21
C ASP A 177 7.16 25.78 -2.44
N LEU A 178 5.99 25.68 -3.04
CA LEU A 178 5.19 26.82 -3.45
C LEU A 178 4.71 27.61 -2.22
N GLU A 179 4.48 26.95 -1.08
CA GLU A 179 4.11 27.64 0.15
C GLU A 179 5.26 28.53 0.63
N ALA A 180 6.47 28.00 0.79
CA ALA A 180 7.63 28.79 1.20
C ALA A 180 7.92 29.92 0.21
N LEU A 181 7.80 29.67 -1.09
CA LEU A 181 7.94 30.71 -2.11
C LEU A 181 6.89 31.81 -1.94
N VAL A 182 5.62 31.47 -1.75
CA VAL A 182 4.52 32.43 -1.59
C VAL A 182 4.68 33.26 -0.30
N VAL A 183 5.20 32.65 0.78
CA VAL A 183 5.60 33.36 2.01
C VAL A 183 6.70 34.37 1.70
N ASP A 184 7.80 33.92 1.08
CA ASP A 184 8.98 34.73 0.77
C ASP A 184 8.61 35.96 -0.09
N ARG A 185 7.71 35.78 -1.06
CA ARG A 185 7.22 36.86 -1.93
C ARG A 185 6.16 37.76 -1.29
N GLY A 186 5.79 37.53 -0.03
CA GLY A 186 4.76 38.31 0.67
C GLY A 186 3.36 38.14 0.07
N LEU A 187 3.12 37.04 -0.64
CA LEU A 187 1.87 36.76 -1.33
C LEU A 187 0.85 36.04 -0.42
N GLN A 188 1.28 35.47 0.70
CA GLN A 188 0.40 34.86 1.69
C GLN A 188 -0.32 35.91 2.54
N PRO A 189 -1.67 35.93 2.58
CA PRO A 189 -2.41 36.76 3.53
C PRO A 189 -2.12 36.36 4.98
N GLU A 190 -2.03 37.34 5.88
CA GLU A 190 -1.81 37.10 7.30
C GLU A 190 -2.85 36.14 7.90
N GLY A 191 -2.39 35.17 8.70
CA GLY A 191 -3.24 34.20 9.39
C GLY A 191 -3.90 33.14 8.50
N THR A 192 -3.46 33.03 7.25
CA THR A 192 -3.92 31.99 6.32
C THR A 192 -2.85 30.95 6.04
N THR A 193 -3.21 29.80 5.48
CA THR A 193 -2.31 28.78 4.92
C THR A 193 -2.68 28.58 3.44
N LEU A 194 -1.69 28.32 2.57
CA LEU A 194 -1.99 27.87 1.21
C LEU A 194 -2.70 26.51 1.28
N MET A 195 -3.84 26.39 0.62
CA MET A 195 -4.66 25.17 0.66
C MET A 195 -4.68 24.48 -0.69
N ASN A 196 -4.70 25.25 -1.77
CA ASN A 196 -4.72 24.72 -3.12
C ASN A 196 -4.11 25.74 -4.10
N TRP A 197 -3.76 25.28 -5.28
CA TRP A 197 -3.31 26.12 -6.37
C TRP A 197 -3.69 25.49 -7.71
N SER A 198 -3.73 26.31 -8.75
CA SER A 198 -3.93 25.84 -10.11
C SER A 198 -3.16 26.70 -11.10
N MET A 199 -2.67 26.05 -12.15
CA MET A 199 -1.98 26.72 -13.25
C MET A 199 -2.97 27.43 -14.16
N THR A 200 -2.53 28.56 -14.69
CA THR A 200 -3.18 29.31 -15.76
C THR A 200 -2.13 29.66 -16.82
N ASP A 201 -2.56 30.19 -17.96
CA ASP A 201 -1.65 30.58 -19.04
C ASP A 201 -0.61 31.64 -18.61
N ASP A 202 -0.99 32.53 -17.69
CA ASP A 202 -0.17 33.71 -17.30
C ASP A 202 0.44 33.61 -15.89
N GLY A 203 0.16 32.53 -15.15
CA GLY A 203 0.58 32.41 -13.75
C GLY A 203 -0.15 31.33 -12.95
N VAL A 204 -0.28 31.57 -11.64
CA VAL A 204 -0.83 30.63 -10.67
C VAL A 204 -2.00 31.28 -9.92
N ALA A 205 -3.13 30.60 -9.89
CA ALA A 205 -4.22 30.93 -8.97
C ALA A 205 -3.97 30.20 -7.64
N LEU A 206 -3.87 30.97 -6.55
CA LEU A 206 -3.54 30.51 -5.20
C LEU A 206 -4.79 30.62 -4.31
N GLU A 207 -5.11 29.54 -3.61
CA GLU A 207 -6.25 29.47 -2.71
C GLU A 207 -5.78 29.32 -1.26
N PHE A 208 -6.24 30.21 -0.39
CA PHE A 208 -5.85 30.26 1.01
C PHE A 208 -7.05 30.00 1.93
N THR A 209 -6.77 29.35 3.07
CA THR A 209 -7.74 29.12 4.15
C THR A 209 -7.32 29.81 5.44
N SER A 210 -8.26 30.41 6.18
CA SER A 210 -8.00 31.09 7.45
C SER A 210 -7.98 30.12 8.62
N ARG A 211 -6.96 30.17 9.49
CA ARG A 211 -6.87 29.31 10.68
C ARG A 211 -7.83 29.71 11.81
N ARG A 212 -8.40 30.93 11.78
CA ARG A 212 -9.04 31.56 12.96
C ARG A 212 -10.56 31.70 12.89
N SER A 213 -11.23 31.22 11.84
CA SER A 213 -12.66 31.44 11.66
C SER A 213 -13.42 30.12 11.50
N PRO A 214 -14.45 29.83 12.33
CA PRO A 214 -15.28 28.63 12.20
C PRO A 214 -16.18 28.59 10.93
N GLY A 215 -15.95 29.51 9.99
CA GLY A 215 -16.36 29.38 8.60
C GLY A 215 -15.12 29.52 7.73
N HIS A 216 -14.80 28.51 6.92
CA HIS A 216 -13.68 28.50 5.99
C HIS A 216 -13.82 29.68 5.01
N THR A 217 -13.22 30.83 5.35
CA THR A 217 -13.18 31.96 4.43
C THR A 217 -12.06 31.69 3.44
N ARG A 218 -12.44 31.19 2.26
CA ARG A 218 -11.56 30.97 1.11
C ARG A 218 -11.15 32.33 0.55
N LYS A 219 -9.85 32.58 0.44
CA LYS A 219 -9.30 33.76 -0.25
C LYS A 219 -8.55 33.29 -1.48
N GLU A 220 -8.83 33.88 -2.62
CA GLU A 220 -8.13 33.59 -3.88
C GLU A 220 -7.23 34.77 -4.25
N ARG A 221 -6.03 34.46 -4.72
CA ARG A 221 -5.10 35.44 -5.30
C ARG A 221 -4.54 34.88 -6.60
N PHE A 222 -4.22 35.79 -7.51
CA PHE A 222 -3.50 35.47 -8.73
C PHE A 222 -2.08 36.00 -8.62
N ALA A 223 -1.10 35.18 -9.00
CA ALA A 223 0.30 35.59 -9.09
C ALA A 223 0.86 35.20 -10.46
N SER A 224 1.36 36.17 -11.23
CA SER A 224 2.04 35.86 -12.48
C SER A 224 3.37 35.15 -12.21
N PHE A 225 3.90 34.41 -13.19
CA PHE A 225 5.22 33.77 -13.05
C PHE A 225 6.34 34.79 -12.75
N GLY A 226 6.22 35.98 -13.32
CA GLY A 226 7.13 37.10 -13.02
C GLY A 226 7.00 37.62 -11.58
N ALA A 227 5.79 37.66 -11.02
CA ALA A 227 5.57 38.05 -9.62
C ALA A 227 6.12 37.01 -8.63
N LEU A 228 6.10 35.73 -9.01
CA LEU A 228 6.74 34.65 -8.26
C LEU A 228 8.27 34.62 -8.45
N GLY A 229 8.78 35.26 -9.50
CA GLY A 229 10.20 35.29 -9.81
C GLY A 229 10.77 33.91 -10.15
N LEU A 230 9.97 33.05 -10.78
CA LEU A 230 10.37 31.69 -11.13
C LEU A 230 11.37 31.67 -12.30
N CYS A 231 12.47 30.92 -12.17
CA CYS A 231 13.31 30.56 -13.30
C CYS A 231 12.62 29.53 -14.22
N ALA A 232 13.21 29.24 -15.38
CA ALA A 232 12.64 28.31 -16.35
C ALA A 232 12.43 26.90 -15.76
N GLU A 233 13.39 26.40 -14.98
CA GLU A 233 13.32 25.09 -14.32
C GLU A 233 12.19 25.03 -13.28
N GLN A 234 12.03 26.07 -12.46
CA GLN A 234 10.93 26.14 -11.49
C GLN A 234 9.55 26.25 -12.18
N GLN A 235 9.46 26.96 -13.31
CA GLN A 235 8.23 27.01 -14.11
C GLN A 235 7.90 25.63 -14.71
N GLU A 236 8.93 24.89 -15.17
CA GLU A 236 8.77 23.53 -15.68
C GLU A 236 8.29 22.57 -14.59
N LEU A 237 8.92 22.59 -13.41
CA LEU A 237 8.49 21.80 -12.24
C LEU A 237 7.04 22.08 -11.89
N LEU A 238 6.67 23.36 -11.76
CA LEU A 238 5.32 23.77 -11.45
C LEU A 238 4.30 23.34 -12.52
N SER A 239 4.67 23.39 -13.80
CA SER A 239 3.80 22.96 -14.91
C SER A 239 3.58 21.45 -14.97
N ARG A 240 4.59 20.66 -14.57
CA ARG A 240 4.50 19.19 -14.54
C ARG A 240 3.82 18.69 -13.26
N GLY A 241 3.78 19.52 -12.23
CA GLY A 241 3.33 19.21 -10.87
C GLY A 241 4.49 18.70 -10.02
N ASP A 242 5.20 17.70 -10.55
CA ASP A 242 6.36 17.04 -9.95
C ASP A 242 7.26 16.47 -11.05
N GLN A 243 8.57 16.45 -10.80
CA GLN A 243 9.48 15.58 -11.55
C GLN A 243 9.80 14.39 -10.67
N SER A 244 9.50 13.19 -11.15
CA SER A 244 9.82 11.98 -10.42
C SER A 244 10.70 11.05 -11.24
N VAL A 245 11.64 10.44 -10.53
CA VAL A 245 12.59 9.47 -11.04
C VAL A 245 12.58 8.30 -10.08
N ILE A 246 12.52 7.08 -10.60
CA ILE A 246 12.81 5.90 -9.78
C ILE A 246 14.24 5.44 -10.06
N ARG A 247 14.97 5.09 -9.01
CA ARG A 247 16.29 4.47 -9.09
C ARG A 247 16.22 3.09 -8.49
N VAL A 248 16.84 2.13 -9.16
CA VAL A 248 16.94 0.76 -8.70
C VAL A 248 18.35 0.56 -8.17
N TYR A 249 18.45 0.12 -6.92
CA TYR A 249 19.70 -0.23 -6.26
C TYR A 249 19.73 -1.73 -6.02
N SER A 250 20.92 -2.32 -6.04
CA SER A 250 21.09 -3.74 -5.72
C SER A 250 22.31 -3.97 -4.83
N SER A 251 22.23 -5.00 -4.01
CA SER A 251 23.39 -5.47 -3.24
C SER A 251 23.25 -6.91 -2.79
N SER A 252 24.39 -7.57 -2.65
CA SER A 252 24.50 -8.80 -1.85
C SER A 252 24.90 -8.57 -0.39
N GLY A 253 25.20 -7.33 0.00
CA GLY A 253 25.73 -6.98 1.31
C GLY A 253 25.12 -5.70 1.88
N PRO A 254 25.82 -5.01 2.80
CA PRO A 254 25.28 -3.86 3.54
C PRO A 254 25.29 -2.54 2.78
N VAL A 255 25.81 -2.48 1.55
CA VAL A 255 25.88 -1.23 0.75
C VAL A 255 25.27 -1.52 -0.61
N ALA A 256 24.23 -0.77 -0.99
CA ALA A 256 23.56 -0.90 -2.27
C ALA A 256 23.96 0.18 -3.25
N GLU A 257 24.34 -0.26 -4.45
CA GLU A 257 24.78 0.61 -5.54
C GLU A 257 23.65 0.79 -6.55
N GLN A 258 23.55 1.98 -7.13
CA GLN A 258 22.58 2.27 -8.19
C GLN A 258 22.88 1.44 -9.45
N GLN A 259 21.88 0.74 -9.95
CA GLN A 259 21.95 -0.10 -11.15
C GLN A 259 21.17 0.47 -12.32
N ALA A 260 20.02 1.11 -12.05
CA ALA A 260 19.17 1.70 -13.09
C ALA A 260 18.50 2.99 -12.62
N GLU A 261 18.13 3.83 -13.59
CA GLU A 261 17.40 5.08 -13.38
C GLU A 261 16.30 5.22 -14.45
N HIS A 262 15.07 5.52 -14.03
CA HIS A 262 13.93 5.70 -14.92
C HIS A 262 13.20 7.01 -14.61
N HIS A 263 13.20 7.92 -15.60
CA HIS A 263 12.53 9.22 -15.50
C HIS A 263 11.03 9.12 -15.80
N GLN A 264 10.25 8.74 -14.79
CA GLN A 264 8.80 8.69 -14.90
C GLN A 264 8.11 8.95 -13.56
N ARG A 265 6.91 9.55 -13.64
CA ARG A 265 6.04 9.68 -12.48
C ARG A 265 5.41 8.35 -12.15
N VAL A 266 5.71 7.86 -10.96
CA VAL A 266 5.26 6.59 -10.42
C VAL A 266 4.40 6.86 -9.20
N TRP A 267 3.31 6.11 -9.06
CA TRP A 267 2.47 6.12 -7.85
C TRP A 267 2.47 4.76 -7.15
N ASN A 268 2.92 3.69 -7.81
CA ASN A 268 3.05 2.37 -7.20
C ASN A 268 4.18 1.58 -7.84
N VAL A 269 4.97 0.88 -7.02
CA VAL A 269 5.93 -0.13 -7.45
C VAL A 269 5.66 -1.38 -6.63
N THR A 270 5.60 -2.52 -7.31
CA THR A 270 5.56 -3.83 -6.67
C THR A 270 6.62 -4.71 -7.30
N GLY A 271 7.23 -5.59 -6.52
CA GLY A 271 8.25 -6.49 -7.02
C GLY A 271 8.12 -7.93 -6.53
N ALA A 272 8.77 -8.81 -7.28
CA ALA A 272 9.01 -10.19 -6.87
C ALA A 272 10.44 -10.62 -7.23
N GLY A 273 11.05 -11.42 -6.34
CA GLY A 273 12.34 -12.05 -6.52
C GLY A 273 12.22 -13.56 -6.61
N ALA A 274 12.86 -14.17 -7.62
CA ALA A 274 12.91 -15.61 -7.85
C ALA A 274 14.30 -16.06 -8.28
N LYS A 275 14.51 -17.37 -8.41
CA LYS A 275 15.80 -17.92 -8.86
C LYS A 275 16.15 -17.48 -10.29
N GLU A 276 15.13 -17.22 -11.09
CA GLU A 276 15.23 -16.75 -12.47
C GLU A 276 15.57 -15.25 -12.56
N GLY A 277 15.38 -14.50 -11.46
CA GLY A 277 15.69 -13.08 -11.38
C GLY A 277 14.63 -12.27 -10.64
N PHE A 278 14.64 -10.97 -10.89
CA PHE A 278 13.75 -9.98 -10.33
C PHE A 278 12.79 -9.45 -11.41
N VAL A 279 11.58 -9.13 -10.96
CA VAL A 279 10.58 -8.43 -11.76
C VAL A 279 9.95 -7.33 -10.92
N LEU A 280 9.83 -6.13 -11.50
CA LEU A 280 9.19 -4.97 -10.88
C LEU A 280 8.08 -4.45 -11.80
N GLY A 281 6.85 -4.42 -11.28
CA GLY A 281 5.73 -3.73 -11.89
C GLY A 281 5.70 -2.28 -11.43
N VAL A 282 5.90 -1.34 -12.36
CA VAL A 282 5.92 0.09 -12.08
C VAL A 282 4.68 0.74 -12.67
N GLN A 283 3.78 1.25 -11.84
CA GLN A 283 2.58 1.97 -12.27
C GLN A 283 2.78 3.48 -12.20
N GLY A 284 2.46 4.14 -13.30
CA GLY A 284 2.79 5.54 -13.50
C GLY A 284 2.13 6.11 -14.74
N ARG A 285 2.56 7.30 -15.17
CA ARG A 285 2.08 7.86 -16.45
C ARG A 285 2.28 6.89 -17.63
N ARG A 286 3.29 6.02 -17.51
CA ARG A 286 3.51 4.88 -18.38
C ARG A 286 3.82 3.69 -17.49
N ASP A 287 2.93 2.73 -17.52
CA ASP A 287 3.12 1.48 -16.81
C ASP A 287 4.25 0.68 -17.48
N ALA A 288 5.22 0.25 -16.68
CA ALA A 288 6.42 -0.41 -17.15
C ALA A 288 6.70 -1.66 -16.33
N LEU A 289 7.25 -2.67 -17.00
CA LEU A 289 7.79 -3.87 -16.39
C LEU A 289 9.32 -3.78 -16.46
N LEU A 290 9.96 -3.87 -15.30
CA LEU A 290 11.42 -3.95 -15.21
C LEU A 290 11.80 -5.39 -14.86
N CYS A 291 12.69 -5.98 -15.64
CA CYS A 291 13.18 -7.35 -15.40
C CYS A 291 14.70 -7.35 -15.31
N SER A 292 15.25 -8.15 -14.41
CA SER A 292 16.69 -8.36 -14.28
C SER A 292 16.96 -9.80 -13.82
N GLN A 293 17.95 -10.48 -14.38
CA GLN A 293 18.29 -11.84 -13.94
C GLN A 293 19.13 -11.84 -12.66
N ASP A 294 19.91 -10.78 -12.43
CA ASP A 294 20.92 -10.68 -11.36
C ASP A 294 20.70 -9.49 -10.42
N GLY A 295 19.74 -8.62 -10.74
CA GLY A 295 19.49 -7.36 -10.02
C GLY A 295 20.33 -6.18 -10.52
N GLN A 296 21.25 -6.40 -11.48
CA GLN A 296 22.19 -5.40 -11.99
C GLN A 296 21.80 -4.91 -13.38
N ASP A 297 21.57 -5.83 -14.32
CA ASP A 297 21.20 -5.48 -15.69
C ASP A 297 19.67 -5.48 -15.85
N TRP A 298 19.09 -4.31 -16.14
CA TRP A 298 17.64 -4.12 -16.20
C TRP A 298 17.13 -3.88 -17.62
N THR A 299 16.13 -4.66 -18.02
CA THR A 299 15.35 -4.43 -19.24
C THR A 299 14.02 -3.78 -18.89
N THR A 300 13.55 -2.86 -19.74
CA THR A 300 12.26 -2.18 -19.58
C THR A 300 11.32 -2.57 -20.71
N GLU A 301 10.12 -3.02 -20.36
CA GLU A 301 9.05 -3.35 -21.31
C GLU A 301 7.77 -2.57 -20.97
N PRO A 302 6.95 -2.19 -21.95
CA PRO A 302 5.63 -1.64 -21.67
C PRO A 302 4.76 -2.69 -20.96
N LEU A 303 4.22 -2.34 -19.80
CA LEU A 303 3.37 -3.26 -19.05
C LEU A 303 1.94 -3.27 -19.59
N GLY A 304 1.41 -2.10 -19.98
CA GLY A 304 -0.02 -1.92 -20.24
C GLY A 304 -0.80 -1.64 -18.96
N GLU A 305 -2.11 -1.44 -19.09
CA GLU A 305 -2.96 -1.12 -17.94
C GLU A 305 -3.02 -2.29 -16.96
N VAL A 306 -2.83 -1.99 -15.67
CA VAL A 306 -3.02 -2.91 -14.55
C VAL A 306 -3.88 -2.21 -13.50
N ALA A 307 -4.97 -2.84 -13.07
CA ALA A 307 -5.84 -2.29 -12.03
C ALA A 307 -5.36 -2.67 -10.63
N GLN A 308 -4.89 -3.92 -10.45
CA GLN A 308 -4.45 -4.42 -9.15
C GLN A 308 -3.31 -5.42 -9.30
N TRP A 309 -2.45 -5.43 -8.28
CA TRP A 309 -1.36 -6.39 -8.13
C TRP A 309 -1.66 -7.38 -7.01
N ALA A 310 -1.17 -8.59 -7.17
CA ALA A 310 -0.91 -9.50 -6.07
C ALA A 310 0.60 -9.78 -6.07
N ASP A 311 1.27 -9.35 -5.00
CA ASP A 311 2.70 -9.56 -4.80
C ASP A 311 2.96 -11.06 -4.68
N GLY A 312 3.48 -11.67 -5.74
CA GLY A 312 3.85 -13.08 -5.70
C GLY A 312 5.22 -13.19 -5.06
N ARG A 313 5.22 -13.12 -3.74
CA ARG A 313 6.34 -13.51 -2.88
C ARG A 313 6.62 -15.05 -2.96
N ASP A 314 6.04 -15.72 -3.97
CA ASP A 314 6.37 -17.02 -4.55
C ASP A 314 7.37 -16.91 -5.73
N GLY A 315 7.83 -15.69 -6.05
CA GLY A 315 8.75 -15.39 -7.14
C GLY A 315 8.08 -14.96 -8.45
N ARG A 316 6.77 -14.71 -8.44
CA ARG A 316 6.02 -14.24 -9.60
C ARG A 316 5.36 -12.91 -9.28
N LEU A 317 4.94 -12.16 -10.27
CA LEU A 317 4.07 -11.01 -10.07
C LEU A 317 2.75 -11.27 -10.77
N TRP A 318 1.64 -11.04 -10.08
CA TRP A 318 0.32 -11.30 -10.61
C TRP A 318 -0.41 -9.98 -10.85
N ALA A 319 -0.87 -9.77 -12.09
CA ALA A 319 -1.57 -8.57 -12.49
C ALA A 319 -3.03 -8.89 -12.79
N ALA A 320 -3.94 -8.06 -12.27
CA ALA A 320 -5.34 -8.05 -12.68
C ALA A 320 -5.61 -6.79 -13.50
N SER A 321 -6.14 -6.97 -14.72
CA SER A 321 -6.40 -5.89 -15.67
C SER A 321 -7.84 -5.92 -16.17
N PRO A 322 -8.51 -4.77 -16.33
CA PRO A 322 -9.85 -4.74 -16.88
C PRO A 322 -9.81 -5.12 -18.36
N VAL A 323 -10.72 -6.00 -18.78
CA VAL A 323 -10.90 -6.38 -20.19
C VAL A 323 -12.38 -6.37 -20.54
N ALA A 324 -12.72 -6.46 -21.83
CA ALA A 324 -14.11 -6.48 -22.26
C ALA A 324 -14.84 -7.68 -21.63
N GLY A 325 -15.79 -7.40 -20.73
CA GLY A 325 -16.63 -8.40 -20.07
C GLY A 325 -16.07 -8.98 -18.76
N GLY A 326 -14.85 -8.65 -18.34
CA GLY A 326 -14.25 -9.29 -17.18
C GLY A 326 -12.94 -8.68 -16.67
N MET A 327 -12.26 -9.43 -15.80
CA MET A 327 -10.89 -9.14 -15.36
C MET A 327 -9.92 -10.18 -15.92
N GLY A 328 -8.91 -9.75 -16.68
CA GLY A 328 -7.80 -10.59 -17.10
C GLY A 328 -6.79 -10.74 -15.97
N ILE A 329 -6.35 -11.97 -15.71
CA ILE A 329 -5.28 -12.29 -14.77
C ILE A 329 -4.06 -12.72 -15.56
N ASP A 330 -2.94 -12.04 -15.33
CA ASP A 330 -1.65 -12.35 -15.94
C ASP A 330 -0.64 -12.78 -14.87
N CYS A 331 0.15 -13.80 -15.22
CA CYS A 331 1.35 -14.18 -14.49
C CYS A 331 2.55 -13.51 -15.15
N ILE A 332 3.38 -12.84 -14.35
CA ILE A 332 4.58 -12.15 -14.80
C ILE A 332 5.79 -12.72 -14.09
N SER A 333 6.84 -13.02 -14.85
CA SER A 333 8.10 -13.57 -14.31
C SER A 333 9.31 -13.07 -15.10
N CYS A 334 10.47 -13.03 -14.44
CA CYS A 334 11.72 -12.73 -15.13
C CYS A 334 12.03 -13.83 -16.16
N GLY A 335 12.33 -13.44 -17.40
CA GLY A 335 12.58 -14.36 -18.53
C GLY A 335 11.33 -14.95 -19.18
N GLY A 336 10.20 -15.07 -18.45
CA GLY A 336 8.91 -15.50 -18.99
C GLY A 336 8.05 -14.36 -19.54
N GLY A 337 8.29 -13.12 -19.10
CA GLY A 337 7.49 -11.95 -19.47
C GLY A 337 6.08 -12.02 -18.86
N ARG A 338 5.15 -11.25 -19.45
CA ARG A 338 3.72 -11.25 -19.09
C ARG A 338 2.98 -12.34 -19.86
N THR A 339 2.34 -13.26 -19.14
CA THR A 339 1.58 -14.37 -19.71
C THR A 339 0.14 -14.40 -19.18
N PRO A 340 -0.88 -14.44 -20.05
CA PRO A 340 -2.27 -14.60 -19.61
C PRO A 340 -2.47 -15.93 -18.91
N ALA A 341 -3.00 -15.88 -17.68
CA ALA A 341 -3.32 -17.06 -16.88
C ALA A 341 -4.81 -17.38 -16.92
N ALA A 342 -5.68 -16.38 -16.76
CA ALA A 342 -7.13 -16.57 -16.78
C ALA A 342 -7.91 -15.30 -17.18
N LEU A 343 -9.18 -15.52 -17.51
CA LEU A 343 -10.21 -14.48 -17.63
C LEU A 343 -11.30 -14.75 -16.60
N LEU A 344 -11.50 -13.80 -15.69
CA LEU A 344 -12.60 -13.80 -14.73
C LEU A 344 -13.81 -13.11 -15.37
N ASP A 345 -14.58 -13.88 -16.15
CA ASP A 345 -15.76 -13.38 -16.87
C ASP A 345 -16.88 -12.97 -15.91
N GLY A 346 -17.57 -11.87 -16.22
CA GLY A 346 -18.67 -11.35 -15.42
C GLY A 346 -18.27 -10.60 -14.14
N PHE A 347 -17.00 -10.22 -13.99
CA PHE A 347 -16.49 -9.39 -12.88
C PHE A 347 -15.81 -8.15 -13.42
N VAL A 348 -16.16 -6.97 -12.90
CA VAL A 348 -15.61 -5.70 -13.41
C VAL A 348 -14.55 -5.07 -12.50
N GLY A 349 -14.28 -5.70 -11.37
CA GLY A 349 -13.33 -5.18 -10.39
C GLY A 349 -13.06 -6.17 -9.28
N LEU A 350 -11.82 -6.14 -8.81
CA LEU A 350 -11.37 -6.86 -7.64
C LEU A 350 -11.32 -5.87 -6.46
N THR A 351 -11.80 -6.30 -5.29
CA THR A 351 -11.67 -5.55 -4.04
C THR A 351 -10.51 -6.04 -3.21
N SER A 352 -10.11 -7.30 -3.39
CA SER A 352 -8.89 -7.87 -2.83
C SER A 352 -8.29 -8.84 -3.83
N PHE A 353 -6.96 -8.82 -3.97
CA PHE A 353 -6.21 -9.75 -4.79
C PHE A 353 -4.88 -10.04 -4.10
N SER A 354 -4.58 -11.31 -3.86
CA SER A 354 -3.41 -11.74 -3.09
C SER A 354 -2.86 -13.06 -3.61
N SER A 355 -1.55 -13.25 -3.46
CA SER A 355 -0.81 -14.44 -3.87
C SER A 355 0.11 -14.93 -2.76
N GLY A 356 0.34 -16.23 -2.74
CA GLY A 356 1.28 -16.88 -1.84
C GLY A 356 1.53 -18.32 -2.28
N PRO A 357 2.29 -19.12 -1.51
CA PRO A 357 2.58 -20.51 -1.90
C PRO A 357 1.34 -21.40 -2.06
N ALA A 358 0.23 -21.08 -1.37
CA ALA A 358 -1.05 -21.74 -1.54
C ALA A 358 -1.81 -21.34 -2.83
N GLY A 359 -1.28 -20.43 -3.65
CA GLY A 359 -1.88 -19.97 -4.90
C GLY A 359 -2.35 -18.51 -4.86
N LEU A 360 -3.48 -18.23 -5.49
CA LEU A 360 -4.08 -16.91 -5.65
C LEU A 360 -5.45 -16.88 -4.99
N ALA A 361 -5.78 -15.77 -4.33
CA ALA A 361 -7.10 -15.51 -3.80
C ALA A 361 -7.58 -14.14 -4.27
N ALA A 362 -8.83 -14.05 -4.71
CA ALA A 362 -9.44 -12.79 -5.09
C ALA A 362 -10.85 -12.66 -4.53
N ALA A 363 -11.23 -11.41 -4.24
CA ALA A 363 -12.58 -11.01 -3.96
C ALA A 363 -13.04 -10.03 -5.03
N ALA A 364 -14.21 -10.25 -5.60
CA ALA A 364 -14.70 -9.50 -6.75
C ALA A 364 -16.17 -9.12 -6.60
N LEU A 365 -16.55 -8.06 -7.31
CA LEU A 365 -17.95 -7.66 -7.50
C LEU A 365 -18.44 -8.10 -8.88
N PRO A 366 -19.57 -8.83 -8.97
CA PRO A 366 -20.17 -9.19 -10.24
C PRO A 366 -20.54 -7.95 -11.07
N ALA A 367 -20.41 -8.05 -12.40
CA ALA A 367 -20.69 -6.97 -13.36
C ALA A 367 -22.10 -6.38 -13.20
N ASP A 368 -23.10 -7.24 -12.97
CA ASP A 368 -24.50 -6.84 -12.77
C ASP A 368 -24.70 -5.88 -11.58
N ASN A 369 -23.75 -5.82 -10.65
CA ASN A 369 -23.79 -4.94 -9.48
C ASN A 369 -23.04 -3.61 -9.69
N ALA A 370 -22.19 -3.50 -10.70
CA ALA A 370 -21.35 -2.32 -10.90
C ALA A 370 -22.04 -1.16 -11.61
N ASP A 371 -23.04 -1.45 -12.45
CA ASP A 371 -23.82 -0.43 -13.16
C ASP A 371 -24.88 0.26 -12.28
N ARG A 372 -24.98 -0.09 -10.98
CA ARG A 372 -25.91 0.58 -10.08
C ARG A 372 -25.34 1.95 -9.69
N PRO A 373 -26.01 3.06 -10.02
CA PRO A 373 -25.50 4.40 -9.75
C PRO A 373 -25.30 4.58 -8.25
N SER A 374 -24.10 5.02 -7.85
CA SER A 374 -23.67 5.26 -6.47
C SER A 374 -24.41 6.41 -5.76
N SER A 375 -25.54 6.88 -6.30
CA SER A 375 -26.27 8.06 -5.83
C SER A 375 -27.09 7.82 -4.56
N ASP A 376 -27.28 6.56 -4.15
CA ASP A 376 -27.70 6.26 -2.78
C ASP A 376 -26.44 6.05 -1.94
N VAL A 377 -26.17 6.99 -1.03
CA VAL A 377 -25.05 6.99 -0.06
C VAL A 377 -25.11 5.81 0.94
N SER A 378 -26.11 4.93 0.79
CA SER A 378 -26.01 3.56 1.25
C SER A 378 -25.01 2.85 0.33
N VAL A 379 -23.75 2.68 0.78
CA VAL A 379 -22.83 1.67 0.22
C VAL A 379 -23.65 0.39 0.09
N SER A 380 -24.19 0.11 -1.10
CA SER A 380 -24.99 -1.08 -1.31
C SER A 380 -23.97 -2.17 -1.29
N ALA A 381 -23.76 -2.76 -0.12
CA ALA A 381 -22.83 -3.84 0.07
C ALA A 381 -23.25 -4.95 -0.89
N GLY A 382 -22.53 -4.98 -2.01
CA GLY A 382 -22.77 -5.89 -3.10
C GLY A 382 -22.46 -7.29 -2.60
N GLU A 383 -23.06 -8.29 -3.24
CA GLU A 383 -22.70 -9.66 -2.94
C GLU A 383 -21.27 -9.89 -3.44
N PHE A 384 -20.30 -9.88 -2.52
CA PHE A 384 -18.91 -10.23 -2.82
C PHE A 384 -18.83 -11.71 -3.17
N TRP A 385 -18.05 -12.00 -4.20
CA TRP A 385 -17.65 -13.35 -4.55
C TRP A 385 -16.19 -13.55 -4.22
N LEU A 386 -15.90 -14.69 -3.61
CA LEU A 386 -14.56 -15.13 -3.28
C LEU A 386 -14.15 -16.18 -4.27
N CYS A 387 -12.89 -16.15 -4.65
CA CYS A 387 -12.31 -17.22 -5.42
C CYS A 387 -10.89 -17.51 -5.00
N TRP A 388 -10.48 -18.74 -5.32
CA TRP A 388 -9.13 -19.20 -5.17
C TRP A 388 -8.72 -20.00 -6.40
N SER A 389 -7.43 -19.95 -6.71
CA SER A 389 -6.80 -20.72 -7.75
C SER A 389 -5.42 -21.17 -7.29
N ALA A 390 -5.06 -22.43 -7.50
CA ALA A 390 -3.73 -22.93 -7.14
C ALA A 390 -2.61 -22.31 -8.00
N ASP A 391 -2.89 -22.08 -9.29
CA ASP A 391 -1.90 -21.67 -10.30
C ASP A 391 -2.36 -20.49 -11.18
N GLY A 392 -3.54 -19.93 -10.90
CA GLY A 392 -4.14 -18.82 -11.63
C GLY A 392 -4.93 -19.20 -12.87
N SER A 393 -4.95 -20.48 -13.26
CA SER A 393 -5.63 -20.93 -14.49
C SER A 393 -7.10 -21.29 -14.28
N GLU A 394 -7.40 -22.02 -13.19
CA GLU A 394 -8.75 -22.45 -12.84
C GLU A 394 -9.18 -21.84 -11.50
N TRP A 395 -10.39 -21.29 -11.45
CA TRP A 395 -10.89 -20.53 -10.29
C TRP A 395 -12.16 -21.16 -9.73
N GLY A 396 -12.13 -21.51 -8.45
CA GLY A 396 -13.30 -21.93 -7.69
C GLY A 396 -14.00 -20.74 -7.06
N TRP A 397 -15.25 -20.47 -7.43
CA TRP A 397 -16.02 -19.32 -6.95
C TRP A 397 -17.03 -19.69 -5.87
N GLN A 398 -17.16 -18.83 -4.86
CA GLN A 398 -18.13 -18.97 -3.78
C GLN A 398 -18.66 -17.60 -3.35
N ARG A 399 -19.94 -17.50 -3.04
CA ARG A 399 -20.52 -16.28 -2.46
C ARG A 399 -20.00 -16.06 -1.05
N ALA A 400 -19.64 -14.83 -0.69
CA ALA A 400 -19.13 -14.52 0.64
C ALA A 400 -20.15 -14.82 1.76
N ALA A 401 -21.47 -14.77 1.49
CA ALA A 401 -22.53 -15.15 2.43
C ALA A 401 -22.46 -16.64 2.76
N GLU A 402 -22.21 -17.46 1.76
CA GLU A 402 -22.09 -18.91 1.91
C GLU A 402 -20.75 -19.27 2.59
N ALA A 403 -19.68 -18.54 2.25
CA ALA A 403 -18.36 -18.73 2.82
C ALA A 403 -18.33 -18.40 4.32
N PHE A 404 -18.86 -17.24 4.71
CA PHE A 404 -18.69 -16.71 6.07
C PHE A 404 -19.94 -16.81 6.95
N GLY A 405 -21.10 -17.11 6.37
CA GLY A 405 -22.38 -17.07 7.10
C GLY A 405 -22.76 -15.65 7.56
N ILE A 406 -22.33 -14.62 6.82
CA ILE A 406 -22.58 -13.20 7.13
C ILE A 406 -23.58 -12.63 6.12
N ASP A 407 -24.52 -11.80 6.60
CA ASP A 407 -25.37 -11.00 5.73
C ASP A 407 -24.52 -9.98 4.95
N LEU A 408 -24.40 -10.17 3.64
CA LEU A 408 -23.52 -9.38 2.80
C LEU A 408 -23.95 -7.94 2.64
N HIS A 409 -25.22 -7.60 2.93
CA HIS A 409 -25.65 -6.20 2.96
C HIS A 409 -24.97 -5.37 4.06
N THR A 410 -24.19 -6.02 4.91
CA THR A 410 -23.42 -5.37 5.97
C THR A 410 -21.93 -5.30 5.67
N VAL A 411 -21.38 -6.06 4.71
CA VAL A 411 -19.92 -6.09 4.49
C VAL A 411 -19.46 -4.80 3.82
N PHE A 412 -18.57 -4.07 4.47
CA PHE A 412 -17.98 -2.83 3.97
C PHE A 412 -16.62 -3.05 3.33
N ASP A 413 -15.83 -3.97 3.89
CA ASP A 413 -14.47 -4.23 3.46
C ASP A 413 -14.08 -5.69 3.67
N LEU A 414 -13.27 -6.21 2.75
CA LEU A 414 -12.82 -7.59 2.74
C LEU A 414 -11.40 -7.66 2.19
N GLU A 415 -10.49 -8.17 3.01
CA GLU A 415 -9.09 -8.41 2.67
C GLU A 415 -8.79 -9.90 2.67
N LEU A 416 -8.00 -10.35 1.69
CA LEU A 416 -7.49 -11.71 1.59
C LEU A 416 -5.96 -11.71 1.68
N ALA A 417 -5.43 -12.71 2.37
CA ALA A 417 -4.01 -13.03 2.34
C ALA A 417 -3.82 -14.54 2.20
N VAL A 418 -2.87 -14.94 1.36
CA VAL A 418 -2.54 -16.33 1.04
C VAL A 418 -1.23 -16.75 1.72
N GLY A 419 -1.29 -17.81 2.52
CA GLY A 419 -0.17 -18.38 3.24
C GLY A 419 0.43 -19.60 2.55
N GLY A 420 1.03 -20.50 3.35
CA GLY A 420 1.66 -21.73 2.83
C GLY A 420 0.67 -22.74 2.26
N ASP A 421 -0.35 -23.09 3.04
CA ASP A 421 -1.40 -24.07 2.73
C ASP A 421 -2.79 -23.59 3.19
N PHE A 422 -2.95 -22.27 3.32
CA PHE A 422 -4.15 -21.66 3.84
C PHE A 422 -4.37 -20.24 3.31
N ILE A 423 -5.59 -19.75 3.46
CA ILE A 423 -5.99 -18.38 3.14
C ILE A 423 -6.66 -17.80 4.37
N LEU A 424 -6.31 -16.55 4.69
CA LEU A 424 -7.02 -15.74 5.67
C LEU A 424 -7.89 -14.71 4.96
N ALA A 425 -9.11 -14.56 5.46
CA ALA A 425 -10.00 -13.47 5.11
C ALA A 425 -10.28 -12.63 6.35
N ARG A 426 -10.15 -11.31 6.21
CA ARG A 426 -10.59 -10.34 7.21
C ARG A 426 -11.80 -9.61 6.66
N VAL A 427 -12.90 -9.67 7.40
CA VAL A 427 -14.20 -9.15 6.96
C VAL A 427 -14.67 -8.09 7.94
N TRP A 428 -14.87 -6.88 7.43
CA TRP A 428 -15.55 -5.80 8.14
C TRP A 428 -17.01 -5.78 7.75
N ALA A 429 -17.89 -6.05 8.70
CA ALA A 429 -19.33 -6.05 8.49
C ALA A 429 -20.01 -5.04 9.41
N MET A 430 -20.67 -4.03 8.85
CA MET A 430 -21.57 -3.09 9.53
C MET A 430 -22.79 -3.81 10.12
N GLY A 431 -22.62 -4.42 11.29
CA GLY A 431 -23.75 -4.75 12.15
C GLY A 431 -24.23 -3.49 12.86
N MET A 432 -25.42 -2.99 12.51
CA MET A 432 -26.21 -2.21 13.46
C MET A 432 -26.22 -3.01 14.75
N SER A 433 -25.51 -2.54 15.79
CA SER A 433 -25.71 -3.04 17.14
C SER A 433 -27.23 -3.06 17.29
N ARG A 434 -27.84 -4.24 17.44
CA ARG A 434 -29.21 -4.31 17.95
C ARG A 434 -29.06 -3.57 19.26
N ALA A 435 -29.48 -2.30 19.28
CA ALA A 435 -29.67 -1.59 20.51
C ALA A 435 -30.69 -2.46 21.21
N VAL A 436 -30.21 -3.33 22.10
CA VAL A 436 -31.04 -3.88 23.16
C VAL A 436 -31.73 -2.63 23.66
N PRO A 437 -33.06 -2.50 23.53
CA PRO A 437 -33.71 -1.28 23.97
C PRO A 437 -33.32 -1.18 25.43
N ALA A 438 -32.46 -0.21 25.76
CA ALA A 438 -32.23 0.12 27.15
C ALA A 438 -33.64 0.32 27.68
N ARG A 439 -34.07 -0.56 28.60
CA ARG A 439 -35.35 -0.43 29.28
C ARG A 439 -35.40 1.03 29.72
N ARG A 440 -36.20 1.84 29.01
CA ARG A 440 -36.37 3.25 29.30
C ARG A 440 -37.06 3.31 30.64
N GLY A 441 -36.26 3.31 31.70
CA GLY A 441 -36.62 3.93 32.96
C GLY A 441 -36.83 5.41 32.66
N ALA A 442 -38.07 5.86 32.81
CA ALA A 442 -38.47 7.22 32.57
C ALA A 442 -37.66 8.18 33.45
N GLY A 443 -37.06 9.20 32.82
CA GLY A 443 -36.53 10.37 33.49
C GLY A 443 -35.04 10.61 33.25
N ASN A 444 -34.71 11.38 32.22
CA ASN A 444 -34.02 12.65 32.44
C ASN A 444 -33.90 13.49 31.17
N ARG A 445 -34.11 14.80 31.39
CA ARG A 445 -34.00 15.88 30.43
C ARG A 445 -32.52 16.26 30.21
N LEU A 446 -32.22 16.69 28.97
CA LEU A 446 -31.15 17.59 28.53
C LEU A 446 -29.69 17.07 28.49
N ARG A 447 -29.17 16.93 27.26
CA ARG A 447 -28.06 17.78 26.77
C ARG A 447 -27.98 17.76 25.23
N LYS A 448 -28.04 18.95 24.62
CA LYS A 448 -27.62 19.21 23.23
C LYS A 448 -26.10 19.33 23.23
N GLY A 449 -25.43 18.29 22.76
CA GLY A 449 -24.05 18.30 22.33
C GLY A 449 -23.93 17.18 21.32
N PHE A 450 -23.73 17.53 20.06
CA PHE A 450 -23.63 16.60 18.94
C PHE A 450 -22.26 15.90 18.99
N GLY A 451 -21.95 15.25 20.11
CA GLY A 451 -21.00 14.14 20.16
C GLY A 451 -21.81 12.93 19.77
N GLY A 452 -21.99 12.70 18.47
CA GLY A 452 -22.49 11.43 17.99
C GLY A 452 -21.62 10.36 18.62
N ALA A 453 -22.20 9.52 19.48
CA ALA A 453 -21.53 8.32 19.92
C ALA A 453 -21.25 7.54 18.64
N PHE A 454 -20.02 7.61 18.14
CA PHE A 454 -19.51 6.63 17.21
C PHE A 454 -19.61 5.33 17.98
N SER A 455 -20.73 4.62 17.78
CA SER A 455 -20.85 3.23 18.17
C SER A 455 -19.61 2.56 17.65
N ARG A 456 -18.81 1.97 18.55
CA ARG A 456 -17.59 1.24 18.19
C ARG A 456 -17.87 0.46 16.92
N LEU A 457 -17.09 0.72 15.87
CA LEU A 457 -17.20 -0.05 14.65
C LEU A 457 -17.11 -1.53 15.07
N PRO A 458 -17.99 -2.39 14.52
CA PRO A 458 -17.95 -3.81 14.84
C PRO A 458 -16.54 -4.33 14.56
N GLU A 459 -16.03 -5.15 15.48
CA GLU A 459 -14.70 -5.74 15.34
C GLU A 459 -14.63 -6.58 14.06
N PRO A 460 -13.53 -6.48 13.30
CA PRO A 460 -13.34 -7.29 12.11
C PRO A 460 -13.32 -8.78 12.47
N ARG A 461 -13.98 -9.60 11.67
CA ARG A 461 -14.01 -11.06 11.82
C ARG A 461 -12.93 -11.68 10.94
N CYS A 462 -12.27 -12.72 11.45
CA CYS A 462 -11.22 -13.43 10.73
C CYS A 462 -11.67 -14.85 10.39
N PHE A 463 -11.51 -15.24 9.13
CA PHE A 463 -11.82 -16.57 8.64
C PHE A 463 -10.58 -17.21 8.04
N LEU A 464 -10.45 -18.52 8.28
CA LEU A 464 -9.37 -19.35 7.78
C LEU A 464 -9.95 -20.44 6.88
N ALA A 465 -9.40 -20.55 5.67
CA ALA A 465 -9.63 -21.70 4.80
C ALA A 465 -8.32 -22.45 4.58
N ARG A 466 -8.37 -23.79 4.62
CA ARG A 466 -7.25 -24.65 4.18
C ARG A 466 -7.40 -24.91 2.69
N VAL A 467 -6.28 -24.87 1.96
CA VAL A 467 -6.26 -25.25 0.55
C VAL A 467 -5.85 -26.73 0.42
N PRO A 468 -6.42 -27.47 -0.54
CA PRO A 468 -6.21 -28.91 -0.70
C PRO A 468 -4.85 -29.31 -1.27
#